data_AF-A0A6M1T1Y0-F1
#
_entry.id   AF-A0A6M1T1Y0-F1
#
_cell.length_a   1.000
_cell.length_b   1.000
_cell.length_c   1.000
_cell.angle_alpha   90.00
_cell.angle_beta   90.00
_cell.angle_gamma   90.00
#
_symmetry.space_group_name_H-M   'P 1'
#
loop_
_entity.id
_entity.type
_entity.pdbx_description
1 polymer ?
#
loop_
_entity_poly.entity_id
_entity_poly.type
_entity_poly.pdbx_seq_one_letter_code
_entity_poly.pdbx_strand_id
1 'polypeptide(L)'
;MNNTVQTLKYEELTFLRVSDRYPFHLDQIKPFDGVVIEFTEKKSSLELVKNIRSHNQASVYLTPLFLYRLYGEPDKLIAKLVDGTTSNLGDLKPIADITRKIKSRM
;
A
#
# COMPACT_ATOMS: atom_id res chain seq x y z
N MET A 1 -10.45 -17.20 7.27
CA MET A 1 -9.42 -16.21 6.90
C MET A 1 -9.99 -15.38 5.76
N ASN A 2 -10.31 -14.11 6.01
CA ASN A 2 -10.87 -13.23 4.99
C ASN A 2 -9.71 -12.69 4.15
N ASN A 3 -9.51 -13.29 2.99
CA ASN A 3 -8.59 -12.85 1.95
C ASN A 3 -9.23 -11.63 1.26
N THR A 4 -9.04 -10.44 1.84
CA THR A 4 -9.79 -9.24 1.43
C THR A 4 -8.96 -8.36 0.49
N VAL A 5 -9.51 -8.16 -0.71
CA VAL A 5 -9.24 -7.00 -1.55
C VAL A 5 -10.41 -6.05 -1.39
N GLN A 6 -10.13 -4.80 -1.02
CA GLN A 6 -11.16 -3.79 -0.81
C GLN A 6 -10.72 -2.46 -1.41
N THR A 7 -11.64 -1.75 -2.05
CA THR A 7 -11.41 -0.36 -2.46
C THR A 7 -11.76 0.57 -1.31
N LEU A 8 -10.82 1.42 -0.92
CA LEU A 8 -11.07 2.55 -0.02
C LEU A 8 -11.20 3.82 -0.87
N LYS A 9 -12.11 4.72 -0.49
CA LYS A 9 -12.31 6.00 -1.18
C LYS A 9 -12.16 7.14 -0.19
N TYR A 10 -11.45 8.18 -0.58
CA TYR A 10 -11.35 9.43 0.16
C TYR A 10 -11.30 10.58 -0.83
N GLU A 11 -12.36 11.39 -0.85
CA GLU A 11 -12.52 12.48 -1.82
C GLU A 11 -12.36 11.98 -3.27
N GLU A 12 -11.40 12.50 -4.03
CA GLU A 12 -11.08 12.09 -5.40
C GLU A 12 -10.17 10.85 -5.49
N LEU A 13 -9.60 10.39 -4.37
CA LEU A 13 -8.62 9.32 -4.33
C LEU A 13 -9.26 7.96 -4.06
N THR A 14 -8.68 6.95 -4.71
CA THR A 14 -9.03 5.54 -4.59
C THR A 14 -7.82 4.73 -4.17
N PHE A 15 -7.96 3.93 -3.12
CA PHE A 15 -6.88 3.09 -2.62
C PHE A 15 -7.25 1.63 -2.71
N LEU A 16 -6.30 0.81 -3.13
CA LEU A 16 -6.40 -0.64 -3.05
C LEU A 16 -5.95 -1.10 -1.66
N ARG A 17 -6.86 -1.61 -0.85
CA ARG A 17 -6.52 -2.33 0.37
C ARG A 17 -6.37 -3.81 0.05
N VAL A 18 -5.23 -4.38 0.43
CA VAL A 18 -4.91 -5.78 0.15
C VAL A 18 -4.21 -6.43 1.33
N SER A 19 -4.58 -7.68 1.63
CA SER A 19 -3.83 -8.50 2.58
C SER A 19 -2.46 -8.89 1.98
N ASP A 20 -1.41 -8.84 2.79
CA ASP A 20 -0.06 -9.26 2.40
C ASP A 20 0.08 -10.73 1.98
N ARG A 21 -0.94 -11.56 2.25
CA ARG A 21 -1.01 -12.97 1.83
C ARG A 21 -1.98 -13.21 0.67
N TYR A 22 -2.66 -12.16 0.19
CA TYR A 22 -3.62 -12.30 -0.89
C TYR A 22 -2.90 -12.53 -2.23
N PRO A 23 -3.25 -13.59 -2.99
CA PRO A 23 -2.70 -13.79 -4.32
C PRO A 23 -3.35 -12.81 -5.30
N PHE A 24 -2.64 -11.77 -5.71
CA PHE A 24 -3.08 -10.89 -6.80
C PHE A 24 -1.96 -10.52 -7.76
N HIS A 25 -2.36 -10.20 -8.99
CA HIS A 25 -1.45 -9.68 -10.00
C HIS A 25 -1.20 -8.19 -9.74
N LEU A 26 0.08 -7.80 -9.68
CA LEU A 26 0.47 -6.41 -9.36
C LEU A 26 -0.06 -5.38 -10.35
N ASP A 27 -0.34 -5.79 -11.59
CA ASP A 27 -0.96 -4.93 -12.60
C ASP A 27 -2.35 -4.40 -12.20
N GLN A 28 -3.02 -5.07 -11.25
CA GLN A 28 -4.30 -4.63 -10.70
C GLN A 28 -4.18 -3.34 -9.86
N ILE A 29 -2.97 -2.90 -9.53
CA ILE A 29 -2.72 -1.66 -8.78
C ILE A 29 -2.92 -0.41 -9.65
N LYS A 30 -2.70 -0.51 -10.96
CA LYS A 30 -2.66 0.64 -11.89
C LYS A 30 -3.89 1.56 -11.85
N PRO A 31 -5.13 1.07 -11.64
CA PRO A 31 -6.31 1.94 -11.59
C PRO A 31 -6.43 2.77 -10.30
N PHE A 32 -5.60 2.50 -9.29
CA PHE A 32 -5.71 3.10 -7.95
C PHE A 32 -4.65 4.19 -7.74
N ASP A 33 -4.98 5.16 -6.90
CA ASP A 33 -4.09 6.27 -6.52
C ASP A 33 -3.04 5.85 -5.49
N GLY A 34 -3.29 4.75 -4.77
CA GLY A 34 -2.36 4.19 -3.80
C GLY A 34 -2.75 2.78 -3.36
N VAL A 35 -1.84 2.12 -2.65
CA VAL A 35 -2.04 0.77 -2.11
C VAL A 35 -1.82 0.79 -0.59
N VAL A 36 -2.72 0.13 0.12
CA VAL A 36 -2.66 -0.07 1.57
C VAL A 36 -2.52 -1.58 1.81
N ILE A 37 -1.33 -2.00 2.23
CA ILE A 37 -1.05 -3.40 2.57
C ILE A 37 -1.42 -3.64 4.03
N GLU A 38 -2.28 -4.61 4.30
CA GLU A 38 -2.50 -5.09 5.66
C GLU A 38 -1.26 -5.85 6.13
N PHE A 39 -0.62 -5.33 7.16
CA PHE A 39 0.58 -5.93 7.73
C PHE A 39 0.17 -7.06 8.69
N THR A 40 0.30 -8.31 8.24
CA THR A 40 0.05 -9.50 9.07
C THR A 40 1.33 -10.30 9.29
N GLU A 41 2.16 -10.46 8.27
CA GLU A 41 3.39 -11.22 8.41
C GLU A 41 4.55 -10.45 7.80
N LYS A 42 5.60 -10.24 8.60
CA LYS A 42 6.82 -9.54 8.17
C LYS A 42 7.36 -10.08 6.84
N LYS A 43 7.41 -11.41 6.65
CA LYS A 43 7.96 -12.03 5.45
C LYS A 43 7.08 -11.73 4.22
N SER A 44 5.78 -12.02 4.31
CA SER A 44 4.82 -11.78 3.23
C SER A 44 4.71 -10.31 2.86
N SER A 45 4.63 -9.43 3.85
CA SER A 45 4.62 -7.97 3.65
C SER A 45 5.90 -7.49 2.95
N LEU A 46 7.09 -7.96 3.38
CA LEU A 46 8.36 -7.58 2.73
C LEU A 46 8.42 -8.06 1.28
N GLU A 47 7.98 -9.28 1.01
CA GLU A 47 7.96 -9.86 -0.33
C GLU A 47 7.04 -9.06 -1.26
N LEU A 48 5.81 -8.76 -0.81
CA LEU A 48 4.86 -7.97 -1.58
C LEU A 48 5.39 -6.55 -1.86
N VAL A 49 5.90 -5.86 -0.83
CA VAL A 49 6.49 -4.53 -0.98
C VAL A 49 7.66 -4.54 -1.97
N LYS A 50 8.54 -5.54 -1.89
CA LYS A 50 9.65 -5.70 -2.84
C LYS A 50 9.15 -5.90 -4.26
N ASN A 51 8.17 -6.79 -4.47
CA ASN A 51 7.64 -7.10 -5.79
C ASN A 51 7.00 -5.86 -6.44
N ILE A 52 6.31 -5.01 -5.66
CA ILE A 52 5.79 -3.72 -6.14
C ILE A 52 6.96 -2.79 -6.51
N ARG A 53 7.93 -2.59 -5.60
CA ARG A 53 9.04 -1.64 -5.81
C ARG A 53 10.05 -2.07 -6.87
N SER A 54 10.12 -3.35 -7.22
CA SER A 54 10.95 -3.87 -8.30
C SER A 54 10.18 -4.14 -9.59
N HIS A 55 8.90 -3.71 -9.68
CA HIS A 55 8.10 -3.95 -10.88
C HIS A 55 8.68 -3.19 -12.08
N ASN A 56 8.57 -3.77 -13.28
CA ASN A 56 9.11 -3.18 -14.51
C ASN A 56 8.28 -2.02 -15.08
N GLN A 57 7.19 -1.62 -14.41
CA GLN A 57 6.30 -0.55 -14.87
C GLN A 57 6.23 0.56 -13.83
N ALA A 58 6.49 1.79 -14.27
CA ALA A 58 6.47 2.99 -13.43
C ALA A 58 5.13 3.21 -12.74
N SER A 59 4.03 2.92 -13.43
CA SER A 59 2.68 2.99 -12.87
C SER A 59 2.42 2.01 -11.72
N VAL A 60 3.31 1.05 -11.47
CA VAL A 60 3.25 0.10 -10.34
C VAL A 60 4.32 0.43 -9.30
N TYR A 61 5.59 0.59 -9.70
CA TYR A 61 6.66 0.78 -8.72
C TYR A 61 6.64 2.17 -8.06
N LEU A 62 6.08 3.20 -8.73
CA LEU A 62 5.89 4.55 -8.18
C LEU A 62 4.56 4.72 -7.44
N THR A 63 3.68 3.72 -7.42
CA THR A 63 2.40 3.85 -6.72
C THR A 63 2.65 4.13 -5.24
N PRO A 64 1.98 5.14 -4.65
CA PRO A 64 2.00 5.37 -3.21
C PRO A 64 1.62 4.11 -2.44
N LEU A 65 2.46 3.71 -1.49
CA LEU A 65 2.38 2.44 -0.79
C LEU A 65 2.40 2.66 0.72
N PHE A 66 1.37 2.16 1.41
CA PHE A 66 1.20 2.33 2.85
C PHE A 66 1.05 0.98 3.54
N LEU A 67 1.53 0.87 4.79
CA LEU A 67 1.19 -0.26 5.65
C LEU A 67 0.06 0.09 6.58
N TYR A 68 -0.96 -0.75 6.61
CA TYR A 68 -1.94 -0.77 7.68
C TYR A 68 -1.50 -1.75 8.76
N ARG A 69 -1.06 -1.22 9.91
CA ARG A 69 -0.54 -2.01 11.02
C ARG A 69 -1.68 -2.54 11.88
N LEU A 70 -1.89 -3.85 11.82
CA LEU A 70 -2.77 -4.55 12.76
C LEU A 70 -2.02 -4.96 14.05
N TYR A 71 -0.72 -5.26 13.94
CA TYR A 71 0.14 -5.59 15.08
C TYR A 71 1.62 -5.51 14.71
N GLY A 72 2.47 -5.32 15.74
CA GLY A 72 3.93 -5.32 15.60
C GLY A 72 4.50 -4.09 14.90
N GLU A 73 5.83 -4.03 14.86
CA GLU A 73 6.58 -2.99 14.16
C GLU A 73 7.11 -3.52 12.83
N PRO A 74 6.88 -2.83 11.71
CA PRO A 74 7.51 -3.19 10.45
C PRO A 74 9.03 -3.08 10.59
N ASP A 75 9.75 -3.93 9.89
CA ASP A 75 11.19 -3.88 9.94
C ASP A 75 11.75 -2.65 9.20
N LYS A 76 13.01 -2.32 9.49
CA LYS A 76 13.68 -1.13 8.94
C LYS A 76 13.76 -1.13 7.41
N LEU A 77 13.76 -2.30 6.76
CA LEU A 77 13.78 -2.41 5.29
C LEU A 77 12.39 -2.09 4.74
N ILE A 78 11.34 -2.70 5.30
CA ILE A 78 9.96 -2.42 4.87
C ILE A 78 9.66 -0.92 5.05
N ALA A 79 10.00 -0.35 6.21
CA ALA A 79 9.74 1.05 6.52
C ALA A 79 10.42 2.03 5.55
N LYS A 80 11.52 1.63 4.89
CA LYS A 80 12.21 2.44 3.86
C LYS A 80 11.60 2.31 2.46
N LEU A 81 10.81 1.26 2.22
CA LEU A 81 10.21 0.96 0.92
C LEU A 81 8.76 1.42 0.81
N VAL A 82 8.12 1.76 1.93
CA VAL A 82 6.76 2.29 1.97
C VAL A 82 6.78 3.80 2.19
N ASP A 83 5.73 4.48 1.73
CA ASP A 83 5.57 5.94 1.83
C ASP A 83 4.97 6.35 3.18
N GLY A 84 4.39 5.41 3.92
CA GLY A 84 3.90 5.65 5.27
C GLY A 84 3.28 4.43 5.94
N THR A 85 2.92 4.61 7.20
CA THR A 85 2.21 3.61 8.00
C THR A 85 0.97 4.23 8.62
N THR A 86 -0.15 3.51 8.68
CA THR A 86 -1.36 3.90 9.40
C THR A 86 -1.80 2.77 10.33
N SER A 87 -2.38 3.11 11.47
CA SER A 87 -3.07 2.18 12.38
C SER A 87 -4.59 2.40 12.38
N ASN A 88 -5.09 3.34 11.57
CA ASN A 88 -6.49 3.69 11.51
C ASN A 88 -6.91 3.94 10.05
N LEU A 89 -7.74 3.05 9.49
CA LEU A 89 -8.34 3.25 8.17
C LEU A 89 -9.63 4.07 8.20
N GLY A 90 -10.14 4.41 9.39
CA GLY A 90 -11.25 5.36 9.54
C GLY A 90 -10.84 6.82 9.27
N ASP A 91 -9.54 7.12 9.34
CA ASP A 91 -8.97 8.40 8.95
C ASP A 91 -7.97 8.20 7.81
N LEU A 92 -8.42 8.40 6.58
CA LEU A 92 -7.59 8.28 5.38
C LEU A 92 -6.87 9.60 5.05
N LYS A 93 -7.10 10.68 5.79
CA LYS A 93 -6.50 11.99 5.49
C LYS A 93 -4.96 11.96 5.44
N PRO A 94 -4.24 11.33 6.39
CA PRO A 94 -2.78 11.33 6.36
C PRO A 94 -2.20 10.63 5.12
N ILE A 95 -2.80 9.50 4.71
CA ILE A 95 -2.35 8.77 3.53
C ILE A 95 -2.74 9.52 2.24
N ALA A 96 -3.88 10.21 2.22
CA ALA A 96 -4.33 11.04 1.11
C ALA A 96 -3.38 12.23 0.88
N ASP A 97 -2.98 12.93 1.94
CA ASP A 97 -2.05 14.07 1.85
C ASP A 97 -0.68 13.64 1.28
N ILE A 98 -0.15 12.50 1.74
CA ILE A 98 1.11 11.93 1.20
C ILE A 98 0.94 11.54 -0.27
N THR A 99 -0.18 10.91 -0.61
CA THR A 99 -0.50 10.48 -1.98
C THR A 99 -0.53 11.66 -2.94
N ARG A 100 -1.23 12.75 -2.58
CA ARG A 100 -1.26 13.99 -3.39
C ARG A 100 0.14 14.56 -3.58
N LYS A 101 0.93 14.60 -2.50
CA LYS A 101 2.30 15.11 -2.55
C LYS A 101 3.19 14.28 -3.50
N ILE A 102 3.07 12.95 -3.48
CA ILE A 102 3.82 12.08 -4.40
C ILE A 102 3.34 12.31 -5.84
N LYS A 103 2.03 12.23 -6.08
CA LYS A 103 1.45 12.40 -7.42
C LYS A 103 1.74 13.78 -8.03
N SER A 104 1.85 14.84 -7.22
CA SER A 104 2.21 16.18 -7.70
C SER A 104 3.65 16.31 -8.24
N ARG A 105 4.49 15.29 -8.01
CA ARG A 105 5.91 15.24 -8.43
C ARG A 105 6.14 14.31 -9.63
N MET A 106 5.10 13.60 -10.05
CA MET A 106 5.12 12.69 -11.21
C MET A 106 4.67 13.45 -12.45
#